data_AF-A0A366D8Y3-F1
#
_entry.id   AF-A0A366D8Y3-F1
#
_cell.length_a   1.000
_cell.length_b   1.000
_cell.length_c   1.000
_cell.angle_alpha   90.00
_cell.angle_beta   90.00
_cell.angle_gamma   90.00
#
_symmetry.space_group_name_H-M   'P 1'
#
loop_
_entity.id
_entity.type
_entity.pdbx_description
1 polymer ?
#
loop_
_entity_poly.entity_id
_entity_poly.type
_entity_poly.pdbx_seq_one_letter_code
_entity_poly.pdbx_strand_id
1 'polypeptide(L)'
;MSDISARSRTVPRPQDMTSSQKLMVFVLSMTLFGLANILTEVLPEFRVGPVELSVSYLAFVPVVMVSLFNPLYAALGAPLGEIVFVDLLMGNFSGIGEVEGYLQLALGLYVAGSLVRDPRRKWQVATAAMVAVAIDKGIGGLVDITKVWVGVEDAEYVEGLPESILLLEGFAFASDFLISGVVFGAIPAAYLAARLYGKIEPLMGMRPRDPAEPLAGRARPSAAFIGLGILLMLGSAFFALLEAADVQFGVWEPDFLDEYGPNFLWVGVAAALLVFGGIVVAARAVARENRPERETDQ
;
A
#
# COMPACT_ATOMS: atom_id res chain seq x y z
N MET A 1 45.08 -21.33 26.05
CA MET A 1 44.20 -21.71 24.92
C MET A 1 42.87 -21.01 25.18
N SER A 2 42.76 -19.78 24.69
CA SER A 2 41.70 -18.84 25.08
C SER A 2 40.40 -19.10 24.33
N ASP A 3 39.37 -19.29 25.12
CA ASP A 3 37.94 -19.33 24.84
C ASP A 3 37.51 -18.55 23.57
N ILE A 4 37.20 -19.28 22.50
CA ILE A 4 36.44 -18.73 21.37
C ILE A 4 34.98 -18.72 21.83
N SER A 5 34.62 -17.69 22.60
CA SER A 5 33.22 -17.42 22.91
C SER A 5 32.45 -17.29 21.59
N ALA A 6 31.49 -18.20 21.39
CA ALA A 6 30.59 -18.15 20.26
C ALA A 6 29.87 -16.79 20.28
N ARG A 7 30.21 -15.91 19.34
CA ARG A 7 29.43 -14.70 19.08
C ARG A 7 28.04 -15.16 18.66
N SER A 8 27.10 -15.22 19.60
CA SER A 8 25.68 -15.36 19.26
C SER A 8 25.34 -14.13 18.43
N ARG A 9 25.22 -14.29 17.11
CA ARG A 9 24.63 -13.26 16.24
C ARG A 9 23.19 -13.10 16.71
N THR A 10 22.97 -12.17 17.63
CA THR A 10 21.63 -11.78 18.04
C THR A 10 20.98 -11.16 16.82
N VAL A 11 20.12 -11.94 16.16
CA VAL A 11 19.33 -11.45 15.02
C VAL A 11 18.66 -10.13 15.45
N PRO A 12 18.85 -9.03 14.70
CA PRO A 12 18.27 -7.74 15.04
C PRO A 12 16.78 -7.84 15.29
N ARG A 13 16.31 -7.21 16.36
CA ARG A 13 14.88 -7.06 16.64
C ARG A 13 14.28 -6.10 15.59
N PRO A 14 12.97 -6.16 15.29
CA PRO A 14 12.31 -5.20 14.38
C PRO A 14 12.52 -3.72 14.75
N GLN A 15 12.86 -3.45 16.02
CA GLN A 15 13.18 -2.13 16.57
C GLN A 15 14.66 -1.74 16.44
N ASP A 16 15.57 -2.70 16.34
CA ASP A 16 17.03 -2.50 16.26
C ASP A 16 17.55 -2.78 14.84
N MET A 17 16.75 -2.46 13.82
CA MET A 17 17.10 -2.74 12.43
C MET A 17 18.29 -1.88 11.98
N THR A 18 19.23 -2.53 11.28
CA THR A 18 20.30 -1.82 10.57
C THR A 18 19.74 -0.98 9.42
N SER A 19 20.48 0.04 8.97
CA SER A 19 20.06 0.87 7.81
C SER A 19 19.78 0.04 6.56
N SER A 20 20.56 -1.02 6.32
CA SER A 20 20.34 -1.94 5.20
C SER A 20 19.00 -2.68 5.32
N GLN A 21 18.64 -3.15 6.51
CA GLN A 21 17.35 -3.83 6.74
C GLN A 21 16.16 -2.89 6.58
N LYS A 22 16.31 -1.64 7.02
CA LYS A 22 15.28 -0.60 6.85
C LYS A 22 15.01 -0.35 5.36
N LEU A 23 16.09 -0.20 4.58
CA LEU A 23 16.01 -0.06 3.13
C LEU A 23 15.40 -1.32 2.48
N MET A 24 15.74 -2.50 2.98
CA MET A 24 15.21 -3.76 2.44
C MET A 24 13.69 -3.89 2.64
N VAL A 25 13.18 -3.53 3.83
CA VAL A 25 11.73 -3.49 4.09
C VAL A 25 11.03 -2.46 3.20
N PHE A 26 11.64 -1.28 3.06
CA PHE A 26 11.14 -0.23 2.19
C PHE A 26 11.02 -0.69 0.73
N VAL A 27 12.10 -1.22 0.16
CA VAL A 27 12.14 -1.72 -1.23
C VAL A 27 11.21 -2.92 -1.42
N LEU A 28 11.11 -3.82 -0.45
CA LEU A 28 10.19 -4.96 -0.53
C LEU A 28 8.73 -4.49 -0.54
N SER A 29 8.38 -3.52 0.31
CA SER A 29 7.02 -2.95 0.35
C SER A 29 6.69 -2.22 -0.95
N MET A 30 7.63 -1.41 -1.43
CA MET A 30 7.55 -0.69 -2.70
C MET A 30 7.31 -1.63 -3.88
N THR A 31 8.15 -2.66 -4.04
CA THR A 31 8.03 -3.57 -5.18
C THR A 31 6.77 -4.43 -5.12
N LEU A 32 6.41 -4.97 -3.95
CA LEU A 32 5.22 -5.79 -3.83
C LEU A 32 3.93 -4.99 -4.07
N PHE A 33 3.84 -3.77 -3.52
CA PHE A 33 2.65 -2.95 -3.72
C PHE A 33 2.57 -2.39 -5.14
N GLY A 34 3.67 -1.91 -5.71
CA GLY A 34 3.69 -1.45 -7.11
C GLY A 34 3.27 -2.56 -8.10
N LEU A 35 3.76 -3.78 -7.91
CA LEU A 35 3.31 -4.93 -8.72
C LEU A 35 1.83 -5.29 -8.49
N ALA A 36 1.34 -5.13 -7.26
CA ALA A 36 -0.07 -5.36 -6.95
C ALA A 36 -0.98 -4.32 -7.62
N ASN A 37 -0.52 -3.07 -7.72
CA ASN A 37 -1.28 -2.02 -8.39
C ASN A 37 -1.27 -2.19 -9.91
N ILE A 38 -0.15 -2.58 -10.54
CA ILE A 38 -0.15 -2.98 -11.96
C ILE A 38 -1.21 -4.07 -12.23
N LEU A 39 -1.33 -5.06 -11.34
CA LEU A 39 -2.36 -6.10 -11.48
C LEU A 39 -3.77 -5.53 -11.32
N THR A 40 -3.94 -4.55 -10.44
CA THR A 40 -5.24 -3.91 -10.16
C THR A 40 -5.72 -3.10 -11.37
N GLU A 41 -4.81 -2.40 -12.07
CA GLU A 41 -5.11 -1.66 -13.32
C GLU A 41 -5.66 -2.56 -14.45
N VAL A 42 -5.40 -3.86 -14.38
CA VAL A 42 -5.91 -4.83 -15.37
C VAL A 42 -7.27 -5.42 -14.95
N LEU A 43 -7.72 -5.19 -13.72
CA LEU A 43 -8.99 -5.71 -13.24
C LEU A 43 -10.15 -4.93 -13.89
N PRO A 44 -11.23 -5.63 -14.31
CA PRO A 44 -12.35 -4.97 -14.95
C PRO A 44 -13.15 -4.14 -13.94
N GLU A 45 -13.59 -2.96 -14.37
CA GLU A 45 -14.52 -2.10 -13.64
C GLU A 45 -15.97 -2.50 -13.95
N PHE A 46 -16.79 -2.63 -12.91
CA PHE A 46 -18.20 -2.96 -13.07
C PHE A 46 -19.06 -1.72 -12.87
N ARG A 47 -19.66 -1.21 -13.95
CA ARG A 47 -20.63 -0.10 -13.86
C ARG A 47 -22.01 -0.62 -13.52
N VAL A 48 -22.60 -0.13 -12.44
CA VAL A 48 -23.97 -0.42 -12.03
C VAL A 48 -24.73 0.90 -11.91
N GLY A 49 -25.27 1.40 -13.03
CA GLY A 49 -25.95 2.71 -13.07
C GLY A 49 -24.96 3.88 -13.10
N PRO A 50 -25.18 4.98 -12.35
CA PRO A 50 -24.24 6.12 -12.25
C PRO A 50 -23.02 5.82 -11.37
N VAL A 51 -22.85 4.57 -10.95
CA VAL A 51 -21.88 4.13 -9.97
C VAL A 51 -20.90 3.16 -10.61
N GLU A 52 -19.62 3.35 -10.32
CA GLU A 52 -18.54 2.47 -10.74
C GLU A 52 -18.07 1.66 -9.54
N LEU A 53 -18.18 0.33 -9.64
CA LEU A 53 -17.60 -0.60 -8.66
C LEU A 53 -16.25 -1.05 -9.21
N SER A 54 -15.19 -0.38 -8.78
CA SER A 54 -13.81 -0.74 -9.07
C SER A 54 -13.11 -1.27 -7.82
N VAL A 55 -12.02 -1.99 -8.04
CA VAL A 55 -11.09 -2.32 -6.97
C VAL A 55 -10.06 -1.21 -6.96
N SER A 56 -10.13 -0.29 -5.99
CA SER A 56 -9.17 0.82 -5.98
C SER A 56 -7.73 0.34 -5.81
N TYR A 57 -7.48 -0.60 -4.89
CA TYR A 57 -6.21 -1.31 -4.78
C TYR A 57 -6.35 -2.58 -3.94
N LEU A 58 -5.37 -3.45 -4.07
CA LEU A 58 -5.25 -4.68 -3.28
C LEU A 58 -4.65 -4.39 -1.89
N ALA A 59 -5.46 -3.81 -1.00
CA ALA A 59 -5.06 -3.32 0.32
C ALA A 59 -4.37 -4.39 1.20
N PHE A 60 -4.61 -5.68 0.97
CA PHE A 60 -3.96 -6.72 1.75
C PHE A 60 -2.44 -6.76 1.61
N VAL A 61 -1.91 -6.38 0.45
CA VAL A 61 -0.46 -6.44 0.18
C VAL A 61 0.29 -5.50 1.14
N PRO A 62 0.01 -4.18 1.17
CA PRO A 62 0.73 -3.27 2.05
C PRO A 62 0.33 -3.50 3.52
N VAL A 63 -0.91 -3.92 3.81
CA VAL A 63 -1.34 -4.25 5.19
C VAL A 63 -0.54 -5.42 5.76
N VAL A 64 -0.26 -6.45 4.97
CA VAL A 64 0.59 -7.58 5.40
C VAL A 64 2.01 -7.09 5.67
N MET A 65 2.54 -6.20 4.85
CA MET A 65 3.88 -5.64 5.03
C MET A 65 3.99 -4.84 6.34
N VAL A 66 3.07 -3.92 6.61
CA VAL A 66 3.08 -3.13 7.86
C VAL A 66 2.70 -3.95 9.10
N SER A 67 2.08 -5.11 8.91
CA SER A 67 1.80 -6.07 9.98
C SER A 67 3.05 -6.85 10.39
N LEU A 68 3.85 -7.30 9.42
CA LEU A 68 4.99 -8.19 9.65
C LEU A 68 6.28 -7.43 9.96
N PHE A 69 6.49 -6.28 9.32
CA PHE A 69 7.71 -5.48 9.46
C PHE A 69 7.48 -4.19 10.25
N ASN A 70 8.53 -3.37 10.36
CA ASN A 70 8.42 -2.04 10.96
C ASN A 70 7.44 -1.18 10.14
N PRO A 71 6.33 -0.69 10.74
CA PRO A 71 5.27 0.00 10.00
C PRO A 71 5.75 1.23 9.24
N LEU A 72 6.72 1.98 9.75
CA LEU A 72 7.17 3.23 9.12
C LEU A 72 7.79 2.99 7.75
N TYR A 73 8.77 2.07 7.66
CA TYR A 73 9.48 1.82 6.41
C TYR A 73 8.61 1.11 5.37
N ALA A 74 7.72 0.22 5.83
CA ALA A 74 6.78 -0.45 4.94
C ALA A 74 5.70 0.54 4.41
N ALA A 75 5.19 1.42 5.27
CA ALA A 75 4.16 2.40 4.90
C ALA A 75 4.69 3.50 3.96
N LEU A 76 5.96 3.90 4.07
CA LEU A 76 6.57 4.83 3.11
C LEU A 76 6.91 4.13 1.78
N GLY A 77 7.32 2.86 1.85
CA GLY A 77 7.69 2.10 0.65
C GLY A 77 6.50 1.83 -0.26
N ALA A 78 5.36 1.44 0.31
CA ALA A 78 4.17 1.06 -0.45
C ALA A 78 3.73 2.14 -1.47
N PRO A 79 3.27 3.34 -1.09
CA PRO A 79 2.84 4.36 -2.05
C PRO A 79 3.92 4.81 -3.03
N LEU A 80 5.22 4.73 -2.67
CA LEU A 80 6.27 4.96 -3.67
C LEU A 80 6.26 3.88 -4.78
N GLY A 81 5.88 2.65 -4.43
CA GLY A 81 5.70 1.56 -5.38
C GLY A 81 4.62 1.87 -6.40
N GLU A 82 3.50 2.44 -5.95
CA GLU A 82 2.43 2.92 -6.84
C GLU A 82 2.97 3.95 -7.82
N ILE A 83 3.62 5.00 -7.32
CA ILE A 83 4.24 6.05 -8.14
C ILE A 83 5.20 5.50 -9.19
N VAL A 84 6.07 4.57 -8.81
CA VAL A 84 7.10 4.07 -9.72
C VAL A 84 6.55 3.08 -10.76
N PHE A 85 5.60 2.23 -10.36
CA PHE A 85 5.15 1.11 -11.20
C PHE A 85 3.85 1.37 -11.94
N VAL A 86 3.02 2.28 -11.46
CA VAL A 86 1.78 2.71 -12.12
C VAL A 86 2.07 4.04 -12.79
N ASP A 87 2.24 5.11 -12.02
CA ASP A 87 2.21 6.46 -12.58
C ASP A 87 3.37 6.72 -13.55
N LEU A 88 4.62 6.47 -13.11
CA LEU A 88 5.80 6.72 -13.94
C LEU A 88 5.95 5.70 -15.08
N LEU A 89 5.63 4.43 -14.83
CA LEU A 89 5.82 3.37 -15.83
C LEU A 89 4.72 3.36 -16.89
N MET A 90 3.47 3.58 -16.49
CA MET A 90 2.34 3.70 -17.42
C MET A 90 2.28 5.06 -18.08
N GLY A 91 2.99 6.04 -17.52
CA GLY A 91 3.09 7.36 -18.13
C GLY A 91 1.90 8.26 -17.83
N ASN A 92 1.37 8.17 -16.61
CA ASN A 92 0.28 9.01 -16.11
C ASN A 92 0.74 9.80 -14.88
N PHE A 93 2.02 10.14 -14.78
CA PHE A 93 2.56 10.76 -13.58
C PHE A 93 2.25 12.26 -13.57
N SER A 94 1.33 12.67 -12.69
CA SER A 94 0.86 14.05 -12.52
C SER A 94 1.84 14.95 -11.76
N GLY A 95 2.92 14.40 -11.20
CA GLY A 95 3.92 15.16 -10.46
C GLY A 95 3.49 15.49 -9.03
N ILE A 96 2.90 16.67 -8.86
CA ILE A 96 2.49 17.17 -7.54
C ILE A 96 1.22 16.47 -7.04
N GLY A 97 0.32 16.08 -7.94
CA GLY A 97 -0.91 15.34 -7.59
C GLY A 97 -0.61 14.03 -6.85
N GLU A 98 0.40 13.28 -7.29
CA GLU A 98 0.80 12.02 -6.65
C GLU A 98 1.28 12.17 -5.19
N VAL A 99 1.74 13.38 -4.81
CA VAL A 99 2.18 13.63 -3.44
C VAL A 99 1.00 13.58 -2.46
N GLU A 100 -0.19 13.96 -2.93
CA GLU A 100 -1.42 13.87 -2.14
C GLU A 100 -1.68 12.42 -1.73
N GLY A 101 -1.85 11.53 -2.72
CA GLY A 101 -2.12 10.11 -2.51
C GLY A 101 -1.00 9.41 -1.74
N TYR A 102 0.25 9.78 -2.00
CA TYR A 102 1.40 9.25 -1.27
C TYR A 102 1.31 9.51 0.24
N LEU A 103 0.98 10.75 0.64
CA LEU A 103 0.92 11.12 2.06
C LEU A 103 -0.27 10.46 2.76
N GLN A 104 -1.43 10.41 2.10
CA GLN A 104 -2.65 9.80 2.64
C GLN A 104 -2.47 8.30 2.88
N LEU A 105 -2.00 7.57 1.87
CA LEU A 105 -1.80 6.13 1.96
C LEU A 105 -0.69 5.78 2.95
N ALA A 106 0.43 6.52 2.94
CA ALA A 106 1.52 6.31 3.91
C ALA A 106 1.02 6.51 5.35
N LEU A 107 0.21 7.53 5.61
CA LEU A 107 -0.37 7.78 6.93
C LEU A 107 -1.33 6.65 7.34
N GLY A 108 -2.25 6.26 6.46
CA GLY A 108 -3.20 5.18 6.69
C GLY A 108 -2.51 3.86 7.03
N LEU A 109 -1.51 3.49 6.24
CA LEU A 109 -0.71 2.28 6.45
C LEU A 109 0.13 2.32 7.72
N TYR A 110 0.73 3.47 8.05
CA TYR A 110 1.51 3.62 9.28
C TYR A 110 0.62 3.47 10.53
N VAL A 111 -0.58 4.06 10.52
CA VAL A 111 -1.58 3.90 11.59
C VAL A 111 -2.05 2.45 11.67
N ALA A 112 -2.42 1.84 10.54
CA ALA A 112 -2.87 0.46 10.46
C ALA A 112 -1.83 -0.55 10.98
N GLY A 113 -0.59 -0.48 10.50
CA GLY A 113 0.50 -1.35 10.95
C GLY A 113 0.89 -1.11 12.40
N SER A 114 0.68 0.12 12.88
CA SER A 114 0.79 0.42 14.30
C SER A 114 -0.27 -0.30 15.10
N LEU A 115 -1.52 -0.45 14.63
CA LEU A 115 -2.58 -1.13 15.38
C LEU A 115 -2.27 -2.62 15.65
N VAL A 116 -1.67 -3.32 14.68
CA VAL A 116 -1.33 -4.74 14.79
C VAL A 116 -0.29 -4.97 15.89
N ARG A 117 -0.55 -5.85 16.85
CA ARG A 117 0.45 -6.29 17.84
C ARG A 117 0.97 -7.67 17.50
N ASP A 118 0.04 -8.56 17.18
CA ASP A 118 0.32 -9.94 16.83
C ASP A 118 -0.23 -10.21 15.42
N PRO A 119 0.63 -10.41 14.41
CA PRO A 119 0.20 -10.70 13.04
C PRO A 119 -0.57 -12.01 12.89
N ARG A 120 -0.51 -12.90 13.89
CA ARG A 120 -1.30 -14.14 13.92
C ARG A 120 -2.75 -13.90 14.36
N ARG A 121 -3.03 -12.76 15.01
CA ARG A 121 -4.39 -12.39 15.41
C ARG A 121 -5.12 -11.79 14.21
N LYS A 122 -5.83 -12.66 13.48
CA LYS A 122 -6.62 -12.34 12.29
C LYS A 122 -7.47 -11.07 12.43
N TRP A 123 -8.14 -10.88 13.57
CA TRP A 123 -8.99 -9.71 13.80
C TRP A 123 -8.19 -8.38 13.85
N GLN A 124 -6.97 -8.39 14.37
CA GLN A 124 -6.13 -7.18 14.43
C GLN A 124 -5.71 -6.76 13.03
N VAL A 125 -5.31 -7.73 12.21
CA VAL A 125 -4.91 -7.51 10.82
C VAL A 125 -6.11 -7.09 9.97
N ALA A 126 -7.27 -7.72 10.18
CA ALA A 126 -8.52 -7.32 9.52
C ALA A 126 -8.91 -5.87 9.87
N THR A 127 -8.81 -5.50 11.15
CA THR A 127 -9.07 -4.13 11.59
C THR A 127 -8.05 -3.15 11.02
N ALA A 128 -6.78 -3.54 10.93
CA ALA A 128 -5.74 -2.72 10.31
C ALA A 128 -6.03 -2.46 8.83
N ALA A 129 -6.50 -3.46 8.07
CA ALA A 129 -6.89 -3.26 6.67
C ALA A 129 -8.03 -2.24 6.53
N MET A 130 -9.10 -2.40 7.32
CA MET A 130 -10.23 -1.47 7.30
C MET A 130 -9.80 -0.05 7.70
N VAL A 131 -8.93 0.08 8.71
CA VAL A 131 -8.42 1.40 9.14
C VAL A 131 -7.51 2.04 8.09
N ALA A 132 -6.66 1.26 7.42
CA ALA A 132 -5.82 1.79 6.34
C ALA A 132 -6.68 2.44 5.25
N VAL A 133 -7.66 1.68 4.72
CA VAL A 133 -8.55 2.16 3.66
C VAL A 133 -9.45 3.29 4.13
N ALA A 134 -9.96 3.23 5.37
CA ALA A 134 -10.79 4.31 5.89
C ALA A 134 -10.03 5.64 6.04
N ILE A 135 -8.76 5.60 6.44
CA ILE A 135 -7.93 6.81 6.53
C ILE A 135 -7.59 7.32 5.14
N ASP A 136 -7.12 6.44 4.27
CA ASP A 136 -6.73 6.75 2.91
C ASP A 136 -7.88 7.38 2.10
N LYS A 137 -8.98 6.63 1.92
CA LYS A 137 -10.16 7.10 1.16
C LYS A 137 -10.97 8.16 1.88
N GLY A 138 -10.95 8.16 3.21
CA GLY A 138 -11.64 9.18 3.99
C GLY A 138 -10.95 10.54 3.86
N ILE A 139 -9.62 10.58 3.83
CA ILE A 139 -8.90 11.83 3.59
C ILE A 139 -9.05 12.26 2.13
N GLY A 140 -8.88 11.34 1.17
CA GLY A 140 -9.04 11.64 -0.26
C GLY A 140 -10.40 12.26 -0.57
N GLY A 141 -11.51 11.62 -0.16
CA GLY A 141 -12.84 12.17 -0.40
C GLY A 141 -13.10 13.51 0.29
N LEU A 142 -12.51 13.77 1.47
CA LEU A 142 -12.57 15.09 2.10
C LEU A 142 -11.81 16.15 1.30
N VAL A 143 -10.65 15.80 0.76
CA VAL A 143 -9.87 16.68 -0.11
C VAL A 143 -10.63 16.98 -1.39
N ASP A 144 -11.25 15.98 -2.03
CA ASP A 144 -12.02 16.17 -3.26
C ASP A 144 -13.27 17.03 -3.08
N ILE A 145 -14.00 16.86 -1.97
CA ILE A 145 -15.09 17.79 -1.58
C ILE A 145 -14.53 19.22 -1.42
N THR A 146 -13.36 19.35 -0.78
CA THR A 146 -12.73 20.66 -0.56
C THR A 146 -12.26 21.31 -1.86
N LYS A 147 -11.71 20.55 -2.81
CA LYS A 147 -11.31 21.02 -4.15
C LYS A 147 -12.48 21.71 -4.85
N VAL A 148 -13.67 21.14 -4.74
CA VAL A 148 -14.87 21.67 -5.40
C VAL A 148 -15.36 22.94 -4.71
N TRP A 149 -15.36 22.96 -3.38
CA TRP A 149 -15.87 24.08 -2.60
C TRP A 149 -14.95 25.31 -2.64
N VAL A 150 -13.64 25.09 -2.80
CA VAL A 150 -12.63 26.17 -2.76
C VAL A 150 -12.09 26.51 -4.15
N GLY A 151 -12.00 25.53 -5.06
CA GLY A 151 -11.31 25.66 -6.33
C GLY A 151 -12.19 25.99 -7.55
N VAL A 152 -13.51 25.83 -7.46
CA VAL A 152 -14.40 26.11 -8.59
C VAL A 152 -15.06 27.48 -8.40
N GLU A 153 -14.57 28.49 -9.14
CA GLU A 153 -15.10 29.87 -9.11
C GLU A 153 -16.60 29.94 -9.47
N ASP A 154 -17.12 28.91 -10.15
CA ASP A 154 -18.52 28.81 -10.60
C ASP A 154 -19.37 27.72 -9.90
N ALA A 155 -18.91 27.09 -8.81
CA ALA A 155 -19.67 26.02 -8.15
C ALA A 155 -21.03 26.49 -7.61
N GLU A 156 -21.14 27.78 -7.29
CA GLU A 156 -22.38 28.43 -6.83
C GLU A 156 -23.39 28.68 -7.97
N TYR A 157 -22.95 28.60 -9.23
CA TYR A 157 -23.80 28.82 -10.42
C TYR A 157 -24.32 27.52 -11.06
N VAL A 158 -23.90 26.35 -10.56
CA VAL A 158 -24.39 25.03 -10.99
C VAL A 158 -25.22 24.41 -9.87
N GLU A 159 -26.55 24.46 -10.01
CA GLU A 159 -27.48 23.91 -9.01
C GLU A 159 -27.17 22.44 -8.70
N GLY A 160 -26.89 22.14 -7.43
CA GLY A 160 -26.71 20.78 -6.93
C GLY A 160 -25.32 20.17 -7.14
N LEU A 161 -24.34 20.92 -7.66
CA LEU A 161 -22.98 20.42 -7.86
C LEU A 161 -22.31 19.99 -6.53
N PRO A 162 -22.33 20.81 -5.45
CA PRO A 162 -21.74 20.42 -4.17
C PRO A 162 -22.43 19.19 -3.54
N GLU A 163 -23.76 19.12 -3.58
CA GLU A 163 -24.53 18.00 -3.07
C GLU A 163 -24.28 16.72 -3.86
N SER A 164 -24.14 16.83 -5.18
CA SER A 164 -23.86 15.69 -6.05
C SER A 164 -22.49 15.11 -5.76
N ILE A 165 -21.48 15.96 -5.55
CA ILE A 165 -20.11 15.51 -5.25
C ILE A 165 -20.05 14.87 -3.87
N LEU A 166 -20.71 15.44 -2.86
CA LEU A 166 -20.80 14.81 -1.55
C LEU A 166 -21.44 13.40 -1.62
N LEU A 167 -22.47 13.23 -2.46
CA LEU A 167 -23.10 11.93 -2.67
C LEU A 167 -22.19 10.95 -3.43
N LEU A 168 -21.50 11.42 -4.47
CA LEU A 168 -20.57 10.62 -5.26
C LEU A 168 -19.39 10.15 -4.41
N GLU A 169 -18.73 11.06 -3.68
CA GLU A 169 -17.62 10.72 -2.78
C GLU A 169 -18.07 9.84 -1.63
N GLY A 170 -19.25 10.08 -1.06
CA GLY A 170 -19.81 9.22 -0.02
C GLY A 170 -20.07 7.80 -0.53
N PHE A 171 -20.52 7.66 -1.78
CA PHE A 171 -20.69 6.36 -2.41
C PHE A 171 -19.35 5.70 -2.70
N ALA A 172 -18.41 6.42 -3.31
CA ALA A 172 -17.06 5.95 -3.65
C ALA A 172 -16.32 5.44 -2.41
N PHE A 173 -16.37 6.20 -1.30
CA PHE A 173 -15.84 5.78 -0.02
C PHE A 173 -16.46 4.46 0.46
N ALA A 174 -17.79 4.33 0.38
CA ALA A 174 -18.49 3.13 0.85
C ALA A 174 -18.14 1.90 0.00
N SER A 175 -18.07 2.05 -1.33
CA SER A 175 -17.67 0.97 -2.23
C SER A 175 -16.21 0.58 -2.01
N ASP A 176 -15.29 1.53 -1.91
CA ASP A 176 -13.87 1.27 -1.70
C ASP A 176 -13.62 0.62 -0.34
N PHE A 177 -14.32 1.08 0.70
CA PHE A 177 -14.23 0.48 2.02
C PHE A 177 -14.72 -0.97 2.02
N LEU A 178 -15.81 -1.29 1.32
CA LEU A 178 -16.31 -2.65 1.20
C LEU A 178 -15.38 -3.52 0.34
N ILE A 179 -15.04 -3.07 -0.85
CA ILE A 179 -14.30 -3.86 -1.85
C ILE A 179 -12.82 -3.93 -1.46
N SER A 180 -12.12 -2.79 -1.44
CA SER A 180 -10.70 -2.74 -1.11
C SER A 180 -10.42 -2.92 0.38
N GLY A 181 -11.26 -2.37 1.26
CA GLY A 181 -11.08 -2.49 2.72
C GLY A 181 -11.42 -3.88 3.28
N VAL A 182 -12.58 -4.43 2.91
CA VAL A 182 -13.05 -5.72 3.47
C VAL A 182 -12.67 -6.90 2.58
N VAL A 183 -13.10 -6.92 1.32
CA VAL A 183 -12.97 -8.08 0.43
C VAL A 183 -11.51 -8.32 0.04
N PHE A 184 -10.84 -7.30 -0.48
CA PHE A 184 -9.43 -7.36 -0.92
C PHE A 184 -8.44 -6.85 0.14
N GLY A 185 -8.91 -6.44 1.31
CA GLY A 185 -8.07 -5.99 2.42
C GLY A 185 -8.12 -6.98 3.56
N ALA A 186 -9.17 -6.86 4.38
CA ALA A 186 -9.29 -7.54 5.66
C ALA A 186 -9.23 -9.07 5.55
N ILE A 187 -9.97 -9.67 4.61
CA ILE A 187 -10.06 -11.13 4.46
C ILE A 187 -8.69 -11.73 4.06
N PRO A 188 -8.10 -11.35 2.91
CA PRO A 188 -6.80 -11.88 2.50
C PRO A 188 -5.67 -11.51 3.46
N ALA A 189 -5.62 -10.28 4.00
CA ALA A 189 -4.56 -9.86 4.90
C ALA A 189 -4.57 -10.68 6.20
N ALA A 190 -5.74 -10.88 6.80
CA ALA A 190 -5.87 -11.64 8.04
C ALA A 190 -5.39 -13.09 7.91
N TYR A 191 -5.55 -13.69 6.74
CA TYR A 191 -5.06 -15.03 6.47
C TYR A 191 -3.58 -15.07 6.10
N LEU A 192 -3.14 -14.15 5.24
CA LEU A 192 -1.79 -14.15 4.70
C LEU A 192 -0.76 -13.73 5.76
N ALA A 193 -1.06 -12.69 6.55
CA ALA A 193 -0.17 -12.23 7.62
C ALA A 193 0.14 -13.35 8.61
N ALA A 194 -0.88 -14.09 9.05
CA ALA A 194 -0.71 -15.21 9.97
C ALA A 194 0.14 -16.35 9.39
N ARG A 195 0.12 -16.54 8.06
CA ARG A 195 0.86 -17.60 7.36
C ARG A 195 2.30 -17.25 7.03
N LEU A 196 2.57 -15.97 6.82
CA LEU A 196 3.89 -15.44 6.51
C LEU A 196 4.70 -15.08 7.76
N TYR A 197 4.01 -14.84 8.88
CA TYR A 197 4.64 -14.59 10.17
C TYR A 197 5.67 -15.66 10.52
N GLY A 198 6.89 -15.21 10.82
CA GLY A 198 8.01 -16.09 11.17
C GLY A 198 8.71 -16.74 9.98
N LYS A 199 8.26 -16.50 8.75
CA LYS A 199 8.88 -17.05 7.52
C LYS A 199 9.63 -16.00 6.73
N ILE A 200 9.07 -14.80 6.61
CA ILE A 200 9.67 -13.74 5.78
C ILE A 200 10.67 -12.90 6.56
N GLU A 201 10.43 -12.65 7.85
CA GLU A 201 11.29 -11.83 8.69
C GLU A 201 12.70 -12.43 8.85
N PRO A 202 12.85 -13.76 9.08
CA PRO A 202 14.18 -14.38 9.17
C PRO A 202 14.98 -14.33 7.87
N LEU A 203 14.32 -14.39 6.71
CA LEU A 203 14.98 -14.28 5.39
C LEU A 203 15.62 -12.91 5.19
N MET A 204 15.06 -11.89 5.84
CA MET A 204 15.56 -10.52 5.82
C MET A 204 16.56 -10.25 6.97
N GLY A 205 16.98 -11.31 7.67
CA GLY A 205 17.88 -11.23 8.83
C GLY A 205 17.25 -10.57 10.05
N MET A 206 15.92 -10.57 10.17
CA MET A 206 15.18 -9.94 11.27
C MET A 206 14.49 -10.98 12.15
N ARG A 207 14.29 -10.65 13.43
CA ARG A 207 13.42 -11.45 14.30
C ARG A 207 11.96 -11.19 13.96
N PRO A 208 11.09 -12.22 13.99
CA PRO A 208 9.66 -12.03 13.86
C PRO A 208 9.10 -11.10 14.94
N ARG A 209 7.98 -10.43 14.65
CA ARG A 209 7.35 -9.46 15.54
C ARG A 209 6.80 -10.13 16.81
N ASP A 210 7.42 -9.85 17.96
CA ASP A 210 6.98 -10.39 19.25
C ASP A 210 5.82 -9.56 19.84
N PRO A 211 4.65 -10.17 20.15
CA PRO A 211 3.55 -9.49 20.84
C PRO A 211 3.91 -8.94 22.23
N ALA A 212 4.90 -9.54 22.91
CA ALA A 212 5.35 -9.13 24.24
C ALA A 212 6.25 -7.89 24.20
N GLU A 213 6.88 -7.61 23.05
CA GLU A 213 7.74 -6.44 22.83
C GLU A 213 7.06 -5.45 21.87
N PRO A 214 6.31 -4.45 22.37
CA PRO A 214 5.69 -3.46 21.50
C PRO A 214 6.74 -2.66 20.72
N LEU A 215 6.52 -2.48 19.41
CA LEU A 215 7.43 -1.71 18.56
C LEU A 215 7.70 -0.30 19.09
N ALA A 216 8.98 0.06 19.14
CA ALA A 216 9.41 1.44 19.28
C ALA A 216 8.89 2.27 18.10
N GLY A 217 8.32 3.45 18.37
CA GLY A 217 7.79 4.32 17.33
C GLY A 217 6.46 3.88 16.71
N ARG A 218 5.67 3.04 17.39
CA ARG A 218 4.25 2.80 17.05
C ARG A 218 3.46 4.11 17.15
N ALA A 219 2.52 4.35 16.24
CA ALA A 219 1.54 5.42 16.37
C ALA A 219 0.83 5.30 17.73
N ARG A 220 1.09 6.27 18.61
CA ARG A 220 0.37 6.46 19.87
C ARG A 220 -0.50 7.69 19.67
N PRO A 221 -1.78 7.66 20.10
CA PRO A 221 -2.66 8.84 20.02
C PRO A 221 -2.21 9.90 21.03
N SER A 222 -1.05 10.51 20.78
CA SER A 222 -0.55 11.67 21.48
C SER A 222 -0.95 12.92 20.72
N ALA A 223 -1.05 14.06 21.41
CA ALA A 223 -1.31 15.34 20.76
C ALA A 223 -0.32 15.64 19.63
N ALA A 224 0.95 15.25 19.79
CA ALA A 224 1.98 15.40 18.76
C ALA A 224 1.71 14.52 17.53
N PHE A 225 1.26 13.28 17.72
CA PHE A 225 0.93 12.40 16.61
C PHE A 225 -0.33 12.85 15.86
N ILE A 226 -1.35 13.28 16.60
CA ILE A 226 -2.57 13.85 16.01
C ILE A 226 -2.22 15.14 15.26
N GLY A 227 -1.40 16.02 15.85
CA GLY A 227 -0.90 17.23 15.20
C GLY A 227 -0.11 16.94 13.92
N LEU A 228 0.74 15.91 13.92
CA LEU A 228 1.44 15.46 12.73
C LEU A 228 0.48 14.90 11.67
N GLY A 229 -0.51 14.09 12.06
CA GLY A 229 -1.52 13.58 11.14
C GLY A 229 -2.32 14.71 10.48
N ILE A 230 -2.74 15.71 11.26
CA ILE A 230 -3.39 16.92 10.76
C ILE A 230 -2.46 17.70 9.83
N LEU A 231 -1.18 17.85 10.18
CA LEU A 231 -0.21 18.53 9.32
C LEU A 231 -0.04 17.80 7.98
N LEU A 232 0.03 16.47 7.98
CA LEU A 232 0.13 15.66 6.77
C LEU A 232 -1.15 15.75 5.93
N MET A 233 -2.32 15.77 6.57
CA MET A 233 -3.61 15.99 5.90
C MET A 233 -3.67 17.39 5.26
N LEU A 234 -3.26 18.45 5.97
CA LEU A 234 -3.19 19.80 5.42
C LEU A 234 -2.16 19.91 4.29
N GLY A 235 -1.01 19.22 4.41
CA GLY A 235 -0.01 19.15 3.36
C GLY A 235 -0.53 18.44 2.11
N SER A 236 -1.23 17.32 2.28
CA SER A 236 -1.94 16.62 1.21
C SER A 236 -2.97 17.55 0.53
N ALA A 237 -3.86 18.18 1.29
CA ALA A 237 -4.82 19.16 0.75
C ALA A 237 -4.15 20.35 0.04
N PHE A 238 -2.99 20.81 0.52
CA PHE A 238 -2.22 21.86 -0.14
C PHE A 238 -1.70 21.42 -1.51
N PHE A 239 -1.11 20.23 -1.62
CA PHE A 239 -0.65 19.71 -2.92
C PHE A 239 -1.81 19.48 -3.89
N ALA A 240 -2.93 19.00 -3.37
CA ALA A 240 -4.17 18.83 -4.09
C ALA A 240 -4.72 20.14 -4.70
N LEU A 241 -4.62 21.25 -3.95
CA LEU A 241 -5.01 22.58 -4.42
C LEU A 241 -4.01 23.17 -5.43
N LEU A 242 -2.71 22.87 -5.29
CA LEU A 242 -1.71 23.29 -6.28
C LEU A 242 -1.96 22.63 -7.63
N GLU A 243 -2.29 21.34 -7.63
CA GLU A 243 -2.69 20.63 -8.83
C GLU A 243 -3.95 21.25 -9.46
N ALA A 244 -4.99 21.52 -8.66
CA ALA A 244 -6.20 22.19 -9.12
C ALA A 244 -5.95 23.60 -9.69
N ALA A 245 -4.89 24.28 -9.24
CA ALA A 245 -4.46 25.58 -9.74
C ALA A 245 -3.53 25.48 -10.98
N ASP A 246 -3.46 24.32 -11.63
CA ASP A 246 -2.64 24.02 -12.81
C ASP A 246 -1.13 24.21 -12.56
N VAL A 247 -0.69 24.11 -11.29
CA VAL A 247 0.72 24.14 -10.91
C VAL A 247 1.26 22.72 -10.95
N GLN A 248 1.46 22.19 -12.16
CA GLN A 248 2.02 20.85 -12.36
C GLN A 248 3.54 20.92 -12.59
N PHE A 249 4.32 20.24 -11.75
CA PHE A 249 5.77 20.13 -11.90
C PHE A 249 6.20 18.68 -12.09
N GLY A 250 6.96 18.40 -13.15
CA GLY A 250 7.53 17.08 -13.40
C GLY A 250 6.56 16.07 -14.01
N VAL A 251 5.53 16.54 -14.72
CA VAL A 251 4.57 15.69 -15.46
C VAL A 251 5.32 14.79 -16.43
N TRP A 252 4.94 13.51 -16.44
CA TRP A 252 5.45 12.53 -17.37
C TRP A 252 4.29 11.76 -17.99
N GLU A 253 3.92 12.20 -19.19
CA GLU A 253 2.91 11.59 -20.06
C GLU A 253 3.54 11.30 -21.43
N PRO A 254 3.98 10.06 -21.69
CA PRO A 254 4.41 9.64 -23.01
C PRO A 254 3.21 9.29 -23.88
N ASP A 255 3.22 9.73 -25.14
CA ASP A 255 2.16 9.48 -26.14
C ASP A 255 2.04 8.01 -26.62
N PHE A 256 2.43 7.03 -25.80
CA PHE A 256 2.45 5.62 -26.21
C PHE A 256 1.06 5.06 -26.52
N LEU A 257 0.03 5.51 -25.80
CA LEU A 257 -1.35 5.09 -26.07
C LEU A 257 -1.90 5.71 -27.36
N ASP A 258 -1.49 6.93 -27.68
CA ASP A 258 -1.86 7.61 -28.93
C ASP A 258 -1.09 7.05 -30.14
N GLU A 259 0.17 6.65 -29.94
CA GLU A 259 1.04 6.11 -31.00
C GLU A 259 0.77 4.61 -31.27
N TYR A 260 0.55 3.80 -30.23
CA TYR A 260 0.43 2.34 -30.34
C TYR A 260 -0.98 1.79 -30.06
N GLY A 261 -1.91 2.66 -29.64
CA GLY A 261 -3.30 2.32 -29.34
C GLY A 261 -3.48 1.56 -28.01
N PRO A 262 -4.74 1.28 -27.60
CA PRO A 262 -5.07 0.61 -26.34
C PRO A 262 -4.43 -0.78 -26.18
N ASN A 263 -4.00 -1.38 -27.28
CA ASN A 263 -3.34 -2.68 -27.30
C ASN A 263 -1.96 -2.67 -26.63
N PHE A 264 -1.33 -1.51 -26.49
CA PHE A 264 -0.03 -1.36 -25.83
C PHE A 264 -0.08 -1.78 -24.35
N LEU A 265 -1.21 -1.60 -23.67
CA LEU A 265 -1.42 -2.03 -22.29
C LEU A 265 -1.16 -3.54 -22.11
N TRP A 266 -1.41 -4.37 -23.14
CA TRP A 266 -1.12 -5.81 -23.10
C TRP A 266 0.36 -6.15 -23.02
N VAL A 267 1.25 -5.24 -23.41
CA VAL A 267 2.71 -5.42 -23.26
C VAL A 267 3.08 -5.40 -21.77
N GLY A 268 2.49 -4.46 -21.01
CA GLY A 268 2.62 -4.42 -19.55
C GLY A 268 2.07 -5.69 -18.89
N VAL A 269 0.89 -6.15 -19.32
CA VAL A 269 0.30 -7.41 -18.84
C VAL A 269 1.18 -8.62 -19.16
N ALA A 270 1.72 -8.71 -20.38
CA ALA A 270 2.60 -9.80 -20.79
C ALA A 270 3.90 -9.82 -19.98
N ALA A 271 4.50 -8.65 -19.73
CA ALA A 271 5.68 -8.52 -18.87
C ALA A 271 5.37 -8.96 -17.43
N ALA A 272 4.25 -8.52 -16.86
CA ALA A 272 3.80 -8.90 -15.52
C ALA A 272 3.55 -10.42 -15.41
N LEU A 273 2.90 -11.03 -16.42
CA LEU A 273 2.67 -12.48 -16.47
C LEU A 273 3.97 -13.28 -16.60
N LEU A 274 4.95 -12.78 -17.37
CA LEU A 274 6.27 -13.42 -17.48
C LEU A 274 7.02 -13.39 -16.15
N VAL A 275 7.03 -12.24 -15.46
CA VAL A 275 7.63 -12.10 -14.13
C VAL A 275 6.93 -13.01 -13.13
N PHE A 276 5.59 -13.01 -13.10
CA PHE A 276 4.80 -13.87 -12.22
C PHE A 276 5.05 -15.37 -12.49
N GLY A 277 5.05 -15.76 -13.77
CA GLY A 277 5.38 -17.12 -14.19
C GLY A 277 6.79 -17.53 -13.76
N GLY A 278 7.77 -16.64 -13.93
CA GLY A 278 9.14 -16.83 -13.45
C GLY A 278 9.21 -17.03 -11.93
N ILE A 279 8.49 -16.21 -11.16
CA ILE A 279 8.40 -16.33 -9.70
C ILE A 279 7.76 -17.67 -9.31
N VAL A 280 6.68 -18.08 -9.96
CA VAL A 280 6.02 -19.37 -9.69
C VAL A 280 6.93 -20.56 -10.00
N VAL A 281 7.66 -20.51 -11.12
CA VAL A 281 8.61 -21.56 -11.51
C VAL A 281 9.78 -21.60 -10.52
N ALA A 282 10.35 -20.46 -10.16
CA ALA A 282 11.42 -20.37 -9.17
C ALA A 282 10.96 -20.88 -7.80
N ALA A 283 9.78 -20.46 -7.33
CA ALA A 283 9.19 -20.93 -6.08
C ALA A 283 8.94 -22.45 -6.10
N ARG A 284 8.49 -23.01 -7.22
CA ARG A 284 8.34 -24.46 -7.39
C ARG A 284 9.67 -25.21 -7.43
N ALA A 285 10.69 -24.64 -8.06
CA ALA A 285 12.04 -25.22 -8.12
C ALA A 285 12.66 -25.28 -6.70
N VAL A 286 12.60 -24.17 -5.96
CA VAL A 286 13.07 -24.08 -4.58
C VAL A 286 12.26 -25.00 -3.64
N ALA A 287 10.95 -25.14 -3.85
CA ALA A 287 10.12 -26.06 -3.08
C ALA A 287 10.41 -27.55 -3.37
N ARG A 288 10.92 -27.88 -4.57
CA ARG A 288 11.34 -29.24 -4.93
C ARG A 288 12.71 -29.59 -4.34
N GLU A 289 13.62 -28.62 -4.29
CA GLU A 289 14.95 -28.78 -3.68
C GLU A 289 14.88 -28.96 -2.16
N ASN A 290 13.89 -28.35 -1.51
CA ASN A 290 13.65 -28.48 -0.06
C ASN A 290 12.79 -29.69 0.34
N ARG A 291 12.47 -30.63 -0.58
CA ARG A 291 11.85 -31.89 -0.17
C ARG A 291 12.95 -32.79 0.42
N PRO A 292 12.93 -33.11 1.72
CA PRO A 292 13.81 -34.15 2.22
C PRO A 292 13.49 -35.43 1.48
N GLU A 293 14.52 -36.05 0.90
CA GLU A 293 14.42 -37.40 0.34
C GLU A 293 13.76 -38.26 1.41
N ARG A 294 12.52 -38.68 1.16
CA ARG A 294 11.97 -39.79 1.92
C ARG A 294 12.82 -40.97 1.52
N GLU A 295 13.69 -41.39 2.45
CA GLU A 295 14.27 -42.72 2.46
C GLU A 295 13.16 -43.71 2.12
N THR A 296 13.19 -44.21 0.89
CA THR A 296 12.60 -45.50 0.56
C THR A 296 13.45 -46.53 1.26
N ASP A 297 13.06 -46.86 2.47
CA ASP A 297 13.43 -48.09 3.11
C ASP A 297 12.13 -48.86 3.43
N GLN A 298 12.10 -50.11 2.95
CA GLN A 298 11.02 -51.12 2.91
C GLN A 298 10.14 -51.16 1.67
#